data_AF-A0A0J6TCJ1-F1
#
_entry.id   AF-A0A0J6TCJ1-F1
#
_cell.length_a   1.000
_cell.length_b   1.000
_cell.length_c   1.000
_cell.angle_alpha   90.00
_cell.angle_beta   90.00
_cell.angle_gamma   90.00
#
_symmetry.space_group_name_H-M   'P 1'
#
loop_
_entity.id
_entity.type
_entity.pdbx_description
1 polymer ?
#
loop_
_entity_poly.entity_id
_entity_poly.type
_entity_poly.pdbx_seq_one_letter_code
_entity_poly.pdbx_strand_id
1 'polypeptide(L)'
;MSTPRTADIVRPGVLPWTLGDRVVVALNDGHLEASIGLVQGIPADEAARLQVEGFRSPQAPRISVNAFLVLGGPAPVLVDAGMGGGGRAPTLHLPKALH
;
A
#
# COMPACT_ATOMS: atom_id res chain seq x y z
N MET A 1 -22.93 11.47 10.58
CA MET A 1 -22.34 10.22 11.10
C MET A 1 -21.10 10.60 11.88
N SER A 2 -20.89 10.10 13.11
CA SER A 2 -19.65 10.41 13.83
C SER A 2 -18.48 9.69 13.18
N THR A 3 -17.36 10.40 12.97
CA THR A 3 -16.13 9.78 12.47
C THR A 3 -15.69 8.68 13.45
N PRO A 4 -15.48 7.43 13.00
CA PRO A 4 -14.92 6.38 13.84
C PRO A 4 -13.60 6.85 14.47
N ARG A 5 -13.33 6.49 15.73
CA ARG A 5 -12.02 6.83 16.31
C ARG A 5 -10.96 6.00 15.60
N THR A 6 -9.81 6.62 15.33
CA THR A 6 -8.64 6.01 14.68
C THR A 6 -8.27 4.64 15.26
N ALA A 7 -8.40 4.46 16.58
CA ALA A 7 -8.11 3.18 17.25
C ALA A 7 -9.06 2.03 16.87
N ASP A 8 -10.28 2.32 16.41
CA ASP A 8 -11.32 1.31 16.17
C ASP A 8 -11.15 0.58 14.82
N ILE A 9 -10.21 1.05 13.98
CA ILE A 9 -9.98 0.55 12.61
C ILE A 9 -8.56 0.02 12.39
N VAL A 10 -7.68 0.03 13.41
CA VAL A 10 -6.33 -0.52 13.30
C VAL A 10 -6.38 -2.05 13.27
N ARG A 11 -5.83 -2.64 12.21
CA ARG A 11 -5.67 -4.10 12.02
C ARG A 11 -4.60 -4.40 10.98
N PRO A 12 -4.13 -5.65 10.80
CA PRO A 12 -3.14 -5.96 9.77
C PRO A 12 -3.54 -5.43 8.40
N GLY A 13 -2.63 -4.68 7.77
CA GLY A 13 -2.87 -4.05 6.46
C GLY A 13 -3.79 -2.82 6.49
N VAL A 14 -4.20 -2.32 7.66
CA VAL A 14 -5.04 -1.12 7.80
C VAL A 14 -4.39 -0.15 8.79
N LEU A 15 -3.89 0.97 8.27
CA LEU A 15 -3.23 2.00 9.07
C LEU A 15 -3.96 3.34 8.92
N PRO A 16 -4.72 3.76 9.95
CA PRO A 16 -5.39 5.05 9.97
C PRO A 16 -4.48 6.17 10.47
N TRP A 17 -4.56 7.35 9.84
CA TRP A 17 -3.82 8.55 10.20
C TRP A 17 -4.75 9.76 10.19
N THR A 18 -4.90 10.41 11.34
CA THR A 18 -5.63 11.69 11.45
C THR A 18 -4.81 12.84 10.88
N LEU A 19 -5.37 13.54 9.90
CA LEU A 19 -4.80 14.73 9.25
C LEU A 19 -5.85 15.86 9.29
N GLY A 20 -5.70 16.78 10.24
CA GLY A 20 -6.70 17.83 10.46
C GLY A 20 -8.06 17.25 10.85
N ASP A 21 -9.10 17.59 10.10
CA ASP A 21 -10.48 17.10 10.28
C ASP A 21 -10.77 15.79 9.51
N ARG A 22 -9.75 15.21 8.86
CA ARG A 22 -9.86 13.97 8.08
C ARG A 22 -9.12 12.81 8.73
N VAL A 23 -9.52 11.60 8.38
CA VAL A 23 -8.74 10.39 8.64
C VAL A 23 -8.39 9.75 7.30
N VAL A 24 -7.10 9.58 7.04
CA VAL A 24 -6.59 8.84 5.87
C VAL A 24 -6.21 7.45 6.33
N VAL A 25 -6.85 6.44 5.76
CA VAL A 25 -6.59 5.03 6.07
C VAL A 25 -5.81 4.42 4.93
N ALA A 26 -4.54 4.09 5.18
CA ALA A 26 -3.75 3.29 4.25
C ALA A 26 -4.21 1.84 4.32
N LEU A 27 -4.53 1.27 3.16
CA LEU A 27 -4.98 -0.10 3.00
C LEU A 27 -3.94 -0.86 2.17
N ASN A 28 -3.33 -1.90 2.75
CA ASN A 28 -2.35 -2.72 2.05
C ASN A 28 -3.04 -3.85 1.30
N ASP A 29 -2.90 -3.88 -0.02
CA ASP A 29 -3.37 -4.98 -0.88
C ASP A 29 -2.33 -6.10 -0.96
N GLY A 30 -1.09 -5.85 -0.51
CA GLY A 30 0.01 -6.79 -0.50
C GLY A 30 1.28 -6.18 -1.10
N HIS A 31 2.02 -6.98 -1.86
CA HIS A 31 3.17 -6.52 -2.63
C HIS A 31 3.37 -7.35 -3.90
N LEU A 32 4.06 -6.76 -4.87
CA LEU A 32 4.59 -7.43 -6.05
C LEU A 32 6.07 -7.74 -5.84
N GLU A 33 6.49 -8.91 -6.27
CA GLU A 33 7.91 -9.19 -6.52
C GLU A 33 8.22 -8.79 -7.96
N ALA A 34 9.17 -7.89 -8.13
CA ALA A 34 9.55 -7.31 -9.41
C ALA A 34 10.97 -7.69 -9.80
N SER A 35 11.26 -7.72 -11.10
CA SER A 35 12.64 -7.74 -11.58
C SER A 35 13.35 -6.44 -11.18
N ILE A 36 14.65 -6.51 -10.88
CA ILE A 36 15.49 -5.33 -10.65
C ILE A 36 15.46 -4.37 -11.85
N GLY A 37 15.22 -4.89 -13.05
CA GLY A 37 15.07 -4.11 -14.28
C GLY A 37 13.68 -3.52 -14.51
N LEU A 38 12.75 -3.59 -13.55
CA LEU A 38 11.42 -2.97 -13.68
C LEU A 38 11.54 -1.44 -13.75
N VAL A 39 12.36 -0.85 -12.88
CA VAL A 39 12.59 0.60 -12.85
C VAL A 39 13.50 0.99 -14.01
N GLN A 40 12.98 1.80 -14.93
CA GLN A 40 13.73 2.29 -16.09
C GLN A 40 14.50 3.57 -15.76
N GLY A 41 15.51 3.90 -16.55
CA GLY A 41 16.29 5.13 -16.41
C GLY A 41 17.43 5.05 -15.39
N ILE A 42 17.76 3.84 -14.90
CA ILE A 42 18.87 3.57 -13.99
C ILE A 42 19.59 2.28 -14.44
N PRO A 43 20.93 2.24 -14.44
CA PRO A 43 21.66 0.99 -14.66
C PRO A 43 21.28 -0.09 -13.64
N ALA A 44 21.24 -1.35 -14.06
CA ALA A 44 20.76 -2.45 -13.21
C ALA A 44 21.68 -2.72 -12.00
N ASP A 45 22.98 -2.52 -12.16
CA ASP A 45 23.99 -2.60 -11.10
C ASP A 45 23.81 -1.49 -10.07
N GLU A 46 23.52 -0.27 -10.52
CA GLU A 46 23.21 0.85 -9.63
C GLU A 46 21.89 0.63 -8.88
N ALA A 47 20.85 0.15 -9.57
CA ALA A 47 19.59 -0.22 -8.92
C ALA A 47 19.79 -1.31 -7.86
N ALA A 48 20.62 -2.33 -8.15
CA ALA A 48 20.96 -3.37 -7.20
C ALA A 48 21.72 -2.81 -5.98
N ARG A 49 22.70 -1.93 -6.19
CA ARG A 49 23.44 -1.25 -5.12
C ARG A 49 22.48 -0.49 -4.19
N LEU A 50 21.57 0.31 -4.74
CA LEU A 50 20.60 1.08 -3.96
C LEU A 50 19.62 0.20 -3.16
N GLN A 51 19.22 -0.96 -3.69
CA GLN A 51 18.42 -1.91 -2.91
C GLN A 51 19.21 -2.43 -1.71
N VAL A 52 20.48 -2.81 -1.89
CA VAL A 52 21.34 -3.30 -0.81
C VAL A 52 21.57 -2.22 0.25
N GLU A 53 21.85 -0.98 -0.15
CA GLU A 53 22.01 0.16 0.77
C GLU A 53 20.73 0.49 1.53
N GLY A 54 19.57 0.23 0.92
CA GLY A 54 18.25 0.33 1.56
C GLY A 54 17.87 -0.90 2.40
N PHE A 55 18.78 -1.85 2.61
CA PHE A 55 18.54 -3.12 3.31
C PHE A 55 17.41 -3.96 2.67
N ARG A 56 17.31 -3.95 1.34
CA ARG A 56 16.34 -4.72 0.54
C ARG A 56 17.04 -5.74 -0.35
N SER A 57 16.31 -6.78 -0.74
CA SER A 57 16.82 -7.78 -1.69
C SER A 57 16.88 -7.19 -3.10
N PRO A 58 18.05 -7.21 -3.77
CA PRO A 58 18.15 -6.87 -5.19
C PRO A 58 17.68 -8.03 -6.11
N GLN A 59 17.59 -9.27 -5.62
CA GLN A 59 17.13 -10.43 -6.40
C GLN A 59 15.61 -10.50 -6.51
N ALA A 60 14.91 -10.15 -5.43
CA ALA A 60 13.45 -10.09 -5.38
C ALA A 60 12.98 -8.75 -4.76
N PRO A 61 13.16 -7.61 -5.46
CA PRO A 61 12.57 -6.34 -5.08
C PRO A 61 11.06 -6.47 -4.79
N ARG A 62 10.65 -6.04 -3.60
CA ARG A 62 9.24 -6.04 -3.18
C ARG A 62 8.68 -4.62 -3.23
N ILE A 63 7.57 -4.45 -3.95
CA ILE A 63 6.87 -3.17 -4.11
C ILE A 63 5.49 -3.32 -3.50
N SER A 64 5.18 -2.53 -2.46
CA SER A 64 3.86 -2.57 -1.83
C SER A 64 2.79 -2.03 -2.78
N VAL A 65 1.63 -2.68 -2.76
CA VAL A 65 0.42 -2.19 -3.42
C VAL A 65 -0.52 -1.70 -2.33
N ASN A 66 -0.89 -0.43 -2.38
CA ASN A 66 -1.78 0.18 -1.40
C ASN A 66 -2.93 0.90 -2.08
N ALA A 67 -4.03 1.06 -1.36
CA ALA A 67 -5.10 2.01 -1.64
C ALA A 67 -5.28 2.93 -0.41
N PHE A 68 -6.01 4.03 -0.57
CA PHE A 68 -6.26 4.96 0.52
C PHE A 68 -7.75 5.28 0.65
N LEU A 69 -8.29 5.12 1.86
CA LEU A 69 -9.65 5.52 2.18
C LEU A 69 -9.62 6.81 3.01
N VAL A 70 -10.24 7.87 2.48
CA VAL A 70 -10.33 9.18 3.15
C VAL A 70 -11.71 9.33 3.76
N LEU A 71 -11.73 9.58 5.08
CA LEU A 71 -12.92 9.70 5.91
C LEU A 71 -13.05 11.12 6.49
N GLY A 72 -14.26 11.46 6.96
CA GLY A 72 -14.55 12.72 7.64
C GLY A 72 -15.14 13.82 6.75
N GLY A 73 -15.39 13.55 5.46
CA GLY A 73 -16.12 14.43 4.53
C GLY A 73 -17.60 14.04 4.35
N PRO A 74 -18.29 14.63 3.36
CA PRO A 74 -19.69 14.31 3.05
C PRO A 74 -19.91 12.84 2.67
N ALA A 75 -18.87 12.21 2.11
CA ALA A 75 -18.83 10.80 1.75
C ALA A 75 -17.39 10.28 1.90
N PRO A 76 -17.20 8.97 2.17
CA PRO A 76 -15.90 8.33 2.08
C PRO A 76 -15.38 8.38 0.63
N VAL A 77 -14.08 8.61 0.46
CA VAL A 77 -13.41 8.61 -0.85
C VAL A 77 -12.34 7.54 -0.87
N LEU A 78 -12.39 6.66 -1.88
CA LEU A 78 -11.37 5.66 -2.14
C LEU A 78 -10.44 6.16 -3.26
N VAL A 79 -9.14 6.14 -2.99
CA VAL A 79 -8.08 6.41 -3.97
C VAL A 79 -7.38 5.08 -4.27
N ASP A 80 -7.37 4.71 -5.55
CA ASP A 80 -6.98 3.40 -6.07
C ASP A 80 -7.81 2.23 -5.51
N ALA A 81 -7.62 1.02 -6.04
CA ALA A 81 -8.42 -0.15 -5.63
C ALA A 81 -7.63 -1.46 -5.62
N GLY A 82 -6.30 -1.38 -5.46
CA GLY A 82 -5.43 -2.55 -5.48
C GLY A 82 -5.40 -3.26 -6.84
N MET A 83 -5.07 -4.56 -6.83
CA MET A 83 -4.90 -5.34 -8.06
C MET A 83 -6.18 -6.02 -8.58
N GLY A 84 -7.24 -6.07 -7.78
CA GLY A 84 -8.50 -6.74 -8.15
C GLY A 84 -8.30 -8.20 -8.61
N GLY A 85 -9.25 -8.80 -9.34
CA GLY A 85 -9.16 -10.21 -9.76
C GLY A 85 -7.97 -10.58 -10.68
N GLY A 86 -7.17 -9.61 -11.14
CA GLY A 86 -5.97 -9.83 -11.95
C GLY A 86 -4.68 -10.00 -11.12
N GLY A 87 -4.73 -9.77 -9.81
CA GLY A 87 -3.57 -9.95 -8.93
C GLY A 87 -3.23 -11.42 -8.68
N ARG A 88 -2.01 -11.66 -8.22
CA ARG A 88 -1.53 -12.98 -7.75
C ARG A 88 -1.05 -12.86 -6.31
N ALA A 89 -1.03 -13.97 -5.57
CA ALA A 89 -0.46 -13.97 -4.23
C ALA A 89 0.97 -13.36 -4.27
N PRO A 90 1.33 -12.48 -3.32
CA PRO A 90 0.60 -12.11 -2.10
C PRO A 90 -0.18 -10.78 -2.20
N THR A 91 -0.75 -10.43 -3.36
CA THR A 91 -1.75 -9.33 -3.50
C THR A 91 -3.17 -9.82 -3.17
N LEU A 92 -4.21 -8.98 -3.33
CA LEU A 92 -5.64 -9.29 -3.10
C LEU A 92 -6.10 -9.22 -1.64
N HIS A 93 -5.38 -8.49 -0.79
CA HIS A 93 -5.77 -8.32 0.60
C HIS A 93 -6.75 -7.18 0.85
N LEU A 94 -7.02 -6.32 -0.14
CA LEU A 94 -7.86 -5.14 0.02
C LEU A 94 -9.29 -5.44 0.50
N PRO A 95 -10.00 -6.47 0.01
CA PRO A 95 -11.33 -6.81 0.55
C PRO A 95 -11.28 -7.17 2.04
N LYS A 96 -10.26 -7.91 2.49
CA LYS A 96 -10.06 -8.25 3.91
C LYS A 96 -9.78 -7.01 4.76
N ALA A 97 -9.18 -5.99 4.16
CA ALA A 97 -8.90 -4.72 4.82
C ALA A 97 -10.16 -3.86 5.03
N LEU A 98 -11.26 -4.12 4.31
CA LEU A 98 -12.51 -3.35 4.37
C LEU A 98 -13.63 -3.99 5.20
N HIS A 99 -13.51 -5.28 5.55
CA HIS A 99 -14.41 -5.99 6.48
C HIS A 99 -13.93 -5.90 7.93
#